data_AF-A0A517XLU7-F1
#
_entry.id   AF-A0A517XLU7-F1
#
_cell.length_a   1.000
_cell.length_b   1.000
_cell.length_c   1.000
_cell.angle_alpha   90.00
_cell.angle_beta   90.00
_cell.angle_gamma   90.00
#
_symmetry.space_group_name_H-M   'P 1'
#
loop_
_entity.id
_entity.type
_entity.pdbx_description
1 polymer ?
#
loop_
_entity_poly.entity_id
_entity_poly.type
_entity_poly.pdbx_seq_one_letter_code
_entity_poly.pdbx_strand_id
1 'polypeptide(L)'
;MSGKRAGVLERMSGWATKWTGSSYAFALAVGIIVVWGLTGPLFGFTDTWQLVINTGTTIVTFLMVFLIQRGQNKDNQAIQLKLNELVAAVKGASNRLINVEDLTEEEVRVLHEHYGKLVELAKRDTKLTVSHSIEDAEQDHAEKLAGRRKGGGVKPA
;
A
#
# COMPACT_ATOMS: atom_id res chain seq x y z
N MET A 1 2.40 2.55 30.02
CA MET A 1 2.31 1.07 29.88
C MET A 1 1.90 0.58 28.48
N SER A 2 1.73 1.43 27.45
CA SER A 2 1.23 1.02 26.12
C SER A 2 2.30 0.47 25.15
N GLY A 3 3.55 0.98 25.21
CA GLY A 3 4.61 0.60 24.26
C GLY A 3 5.12 -0.85 24.38
N LYS A 4 5.04 -1.48 25.55
CA LYS A 4 5.49 -2.88 25.74
C LYS A 4 4.54 -3.89 25.08
N ARG A 5 3.22 -3.62 25.00
CA ARG A 5 2.23 -4.53 24.42
C ARG A 5 2.29 -4.54 22.89
N ALA A 6 2.52 -3.37 22.27
CA ALA A 6 2.66 -3.26 20.82
C ALA A 6 3.82 -4.11 20.30
N GLY A 7 4.99 -4.04 20.95
CA GLY A 7 6.17 -4.81 20.57
C GLY A 7 6.04 -6.32 20.80
N VAL A 8 5.32 -6.78 21.83
CA VAL A 8 5.08 -8.21 22.06
C VAL A 8 4.16 -8.78 20.98
N LEU A 9 3.04 -8.10 20.68
CA LEU A 9 2.13 -8.54 19.62
C LEU A 9 2.78 -8.49 18.23
N GLU A 10 3.68 -7.54 18.00
CA GLU A 10 4.43 -7.44 16.74
C GLU A 10 5.43 -8.60 16.58
N ARG A 11 6.14 -8.96 17.65
CA ARG A 11 7.05 -10.12 17.67
C ARG A 11 6.29 -11.44 17.53
N MET A 12 5.16 -11.58 18.21
CA MET A 12 4.30 -12.76 18.07
C MET A 12 3.73 -12.89 16.66
N SER A 13 3.27 -11.78 16.06
CA SER A 13 2.79 -11.78 14.67
C SER A 13 3.91 -12.14 13.71
N GLY A 14 5.09 -11.54 13.83
CA GLY A 14 6.23 -11.84 12.95
C GLY A 14 6.72 -13.28 13.08
N TRP A 15 6.70 -13.84 14.30
CA TRP A 15 7.00 -15.26 14.51
C TRP A 15 5.92 -16.16 13.92
N ALA A 16 4.65 -15.87 14.19
CA ALA A 16 3.53 -16.65 13.68
C ALA A 16 3.50 -16.66 12.14
N THR A 17 3.66 -15.52 11.47
CA THR A 17 3.69 -15.42 10.00
C THR A 17 4.87 -16.19 9.40
N LYS A 18 6.06 -16.13 10.02
CA LYS A 18 7.22 -16.91 9.57
C LYS A 18 7.03 -18.41 9.77
N TRP A 19 6.35 -18.80 10.85
CA TRP A 19 6.11 -20.19 11.17
C TRP A 19 5.02 -20.77 10.27
N THR A 20 3.89 -20.09 10.10
CA THR A 20 2.79 -20.54 9.23
C THR A 20 3.15 -20.58 7.75
N GLY A 21 4.10 -19.75 7.31
CA GLY A 21 4.65 -19.80 5.94
C GLY A 21 5.74 -20.85 5.71
N SER A 22 6.18 -21.58 6.74
CA SER A 22 7.26 -22.57 6.64
C SER A 22 6.75 -23.93 6.17
N SER A 23 7.58 -24.66 5.40
CA SER A 23 7.32 -26.04 4.97
C SER A 23 7.01 -26.98 6.15
N TYR A 24 7.57 -26.70 7.32
CA TYR A 24 7.30 -27.47 8.54
C TYR A 24 5.87 -27.28 9.07
N ALA A 25 5.30 -26.07 9.00
CA ALA A 25 3.92 -25.83 9.43
C ALA A 25 2.93 -26.48 8.46
N PHE A 26 3.22 -26.46 7.16
CA PHE A 26 2.43 -27.20 6.17
C PHE A 26 2.45 -28.70 6.44
N ALA A 27 3.63 -29.29 6.68
CA ALA A 27 3.75 -30.71 7.01
C ALA A 27 2.99 -31.07 8.31
N LEU A 28 3.06 -30.21 9.33
CA LEU A 28 2.30 -30.39 10.57
C LEU A 28 0.78 -30.30 10.34
N ALA A 29 0.31 -29.33 9.55
CA ALA A 29 -1.10 -29.18 9.22
C ALA A 29 -1.65 -30.39 8.46
N VAL A 30 -0.89 -30.89 7.47
CA VAL A 30 -1.22 -32.13 6.75
C VAL A 30 -1.24 -33.31 7.71
N GLY A 31 -0.25 -33.42 8.61
CA GLY A 31 -0.21 -34.46 9.64
C GLY A 31 -1.44 -34.45 10.55
N ILE A 32 -1.89 -33.27 10.98
CA ILE A 32 -3.11 -33.12 11.79
C ILE A 32 -4.34 -33.61 11.02
N ILE A 33 -4.47 -33.27 9.74
CA ILE A 33 -5.59 -33.72 8.89
C ILE A 33 -5.55 -35.25 8.71
N VAL A 34 -4.37 -35.84 8.50
CA VAL A 34 -4.20 -37.28 8.38
C VAL A 34 -4.57 -37.99 9.67
N VAL A 35 -4.05 -37.54 10.82
CA VAL A 35 -4.38 -38.11 12.13
C VAL A 35 -5.90 -38.02 12.38
N TRP A 36 -6.51 -36.87 12.11
CA TRP A 36 -7.96 -36.70 12.21
C TRP A 36 -8.72 -37.70 11.31
N GLY A 37 -8.33 -37.84 10.04
CA GLY A 37 -8.93 -38.81 9.13
C GLY A 37 -8.84 -40.25 9.65
N LEU A 38 -7.70 -40.63 10.21
CA LEU A 38 -7.45 -41.97 10.76
C LEU A 38 -8.23 -42.25 12.05
N THR A 39 -8.51 -41.23 12.86
CA THR A 39 -9.36 -41.36 14.05
C THR A 39 -10.86 -41.39 13.72
N GLY A 40 -11.27 -40.93 12.52
CA GLY A 40 -12.67 -40.95 12.07
C GLY A 40 -13.39 -42.31 12.17
N PRO A 41 -12.79 -43.43 11.71
CA PRO A 41 -13.36 -44.76 11.85
C PRO A 41 -13.58 -45.21 13.30
N LEU A 42 -12.74 -44.77 14.24
CA LEU A 42 -12.91 -45.09 15.68
C LEU A 42 -14.14 -44.41 16.27
N PHE A 43 -14.50 -43.23 15.76
CA PHE A 43 -15.64 -42.42 16.21
C PHE A 43 -16.86 -42.52 15.27
N GLY A 44 -16.86 -43.45 14.32
CA GLY A 44 -17.97 -43.66 13.39
C GLY A 44 -18.36 -42.44 12.54
N PHE A 45 -17.43 -41.51 12.31
CA PHE A 45 -17.68 -40.23 11.60
C PHE A 45 -18.87 -39.42 12.14
N THR A 46 -19.09 -39.45 13.46
CA THR A 46 -20.18 -38.72 14.14
C THR A 46 -20.19 -37.21 13.88
N ASP A 47 -21.34 -36.57 14.11
CA ASP A 47 -21.50 -35.11 13.98
C ASP A 47 -20.52 -34.34 14.88
N THR A 48 -20.26 -34.83 16.10
CA THR A 48 -19.27 -34.24 17.02
C THR A 48 -17.86 -34.34 16.45
N TRP A 49 -17.52 -35.45 15.80
CA TRP A 49 -16.22 -35.67 15.16
C TRP A 49 -15.94 -34.66 14.04
N GLN A 50 -16.94 -34.38 13.21
CA GLN A 50 -16.87 -33.39 12.14
C GLN A 50 -16.91 -31.95 12.68
N LEU A 51 -17.72 -31.69 13.71
CA LEU A 51 -17.83 -30.38 14.34
C LEU A 51 -16.47 -29.91 14.87
N VAL A 52 -15.70 -30.79 15.52
CA VAL A 52 -14.39 -30.44 16.09
C VAL A 52 -13.43 -29.87 15.03
N ILE A 53 -13.32 -30.52 13.86
CA ILE A 53 -12.40 -30.01 12.82
C ILE A 53 -12.94 -28.75 12.14
N ASN A 54 -14.25 -28.67 11.91
CA ASN A 54 -14.87 -27.51 11.27
C ASN A 54 -14.75 -26.27 12.16
N THR A 55 -15.09 -26.40 13.44
CA THR A 55 -14.97 -25.31 14.42
C THR A 55 -13.50 -24.94 14.63
N GLY A 56 -12.60 -25.91 14.77
CA GLY A 56 -11.17 -25.66 14.94
C GLY A 56 -10.55 -24.91 13.77
N THR A 57 -10.82 -25.38 12.54
CA THR A 57 -10.29 -24.77 11.32
C THR A 57 -10.85 -23.36 11.12
N THR A 58 -12.12 -23.13 11.47
CA THR A 58 -12.73 -21.79 11.40
C THR A 58 -12.03 -20.80 12.35
N ILE A 59 -11.78 -21.19 13.60
CA ILE A 59 -11.05 -20.33 14.56
C ILE A 59 -9.63 -20.05 14.05
N VAL A 60 -8.91 -21.08 13.60
CA VAL A 60 -7.55 -20.90 13.06
C VAL A 60 -7.56 -19.99 11.84
N THR A 61 -8.52 -20.15 10.94
CA THR A 61 -8.65 -19.33 9.74
C THR A 61 -8.95 -17.88 10.09
N PHE A 62 -9.88 -17.64 11.04
CA PHE A 62 -10.18 -16.31 11.54
C PHE A 62 -8.93 -15.62 12.12
N LEU A 63 -8.16 -16.33 12.94
CA LEU A 63 -6.89 -15.84 13.46
C LEU A 63 -5.86 -15.59 12.35
N MET A 64 -5.78 -16.49 11.37
CA MET A 64 -4.88 -16.38 10.23
C MET A 64 -5.15 -15.11 9.42
N VAL A 65 -6.42 -14.74 9.19
CA VAL A 65 -6.78 -13.49 8.50
C VAL A 65 -6.17 -12.29 9.20
N PHE A 66 -6.29 -12.17 10.53
CA PHE A 66 -5.68 -11.05 11.27
C PHE A 66 -4.15 -11.07 11.25
N LEU A 67 -3.54 -12.26 11.33
CA LEU A 67 -2.08 -12.40 11.25
C LEU A 67 -1.54 -12.00 9.88
N ILE A 68 -2.21 -12.43 8.81
CA ILE A 68 -1.90 -12.04 7.43
C ILE A 68 -2.08 -10.54 7.27
N GLN A 69 -3.22 -9.97 7.67
CA GLN A 69 -3.49 -8.53 7.59
C GLN A 69 -2.44 -7.72 8.34
N ARG A 70 -2.00 -8.17 9.52
CA ARG A 70 -0.95 -7.48 10.28
C ARG A 70 0.41 -7.53 9.60
N GLY A 71 0.80 -8.68 9.04
CA GLY A 71 2.03 -8.82 8.26
C GLY A 71 1.99 -7.93 7.02
N GLN A 72 0.91 -8.05 6.24
CA GLN A 72 0.70 -7.28 5.01
C GLN A 72 0.63 -5.78 5.26
N ASN A 73 0.05 -5.31 6.36
CA ASN A 73 -0.04 -3.88 6.65
C ASN A 73 1.34 -3.22 6.80
N LYS A 74 2.29 -3.90 7.45
CA LYS A 74 3.67 -3.40 7.60
C LYS A 74 4.44 -3.45 6.28
N ASP A 75 4.29 -4.54 5.52
CA ASP A 75 4.99 -4.71 4.25
C ASP A 75 4.45 -3.73 3.18
N ASN A 76 3.15 -3.47 3.15
CA ASN A 76 2.54 -2.47 2.28
C ASN A 76 3.08 -1.06 2.57
N GLN A 77 3.17 -0.65 3.84
CA GLN A 77 3.77 0.64 4.21
C GLN A 77 5.23 0.76 3.75
N ALA A 78 6.01 -0.32 3.88
CA ALA A 78 7.40 -0.33 3.42
C ALA A 78 7.50 -0.23 1.88
N ILE A 79 6.57 -0.84 1.14
CA ILE A 79 6.49 -0.71 -0.32
C ILE A 79 6.16 0.73 -0.69
N GLN A 80 5.16 1.36 -0.07
CA GLN A 80 4.80 2.75 -0.34
C GLN A 80 5.96 3.71 -0.11
N LEU A 81 6.68 3.58 1.02
CA LEU A 81 7.84 4.41 1.30
C LEU A 81 8.95 4.26 0.24
N LYS A 82 9.21 3.03 -0.23
CA LYS A 82 10.19 2.80 -1.31
C LYS A 82 9.74 3.42 -2.63
N LEU A 83 8.45 3.35 -2.96
CA LEU A 83 7.89 3.98 -4.16
C LEU A 83 7.98 5.50 -4.06
N ASN A 84 7.67 6.08 -2.91
CA ASN A 84 7.77 7.52 -2.67
C ASN A 84 9.21 8.03 -2.86
N GLU A 85 10.21 7.30 -2.36
CA GLU A 85 11.63 7.63 -2.59
C GLU A 85 11.99 7.56 -4.08
N LEU A 86 11.51 6.54 -4.81
CA LEU A 86 11.74 6.43 -6.25
C LEU A 86 11.08 7.57 -7.03
N VAL A 87 9.84 7.95 -6.69
CA VAL A 87 9.13 9.07 -7.31
C VAL A 87 9.88 10.37 -7.03
N ALA A 88 10.33 10.61 -5.79
CA ALA A 88 11.09 11.81 -5.42
C ALA A 88 12.46 11.90 -6.14
N ALA A 89 13.09 10.76 -6.43
CA ALA A 89 14.40 10.71 -7.09
C ALA A 89 14.33 10.90 -8.62
N VAL A 90 13.16 10.71 -9.25
CA VAL A 90 13.00 10.80 -10.72
C VAL A 90 12.75 12.25 -11.14
N LYS A 91 13.68 12.84 -11.89
CA LYS A 91 13.51 14.19 -12.47
C LYS A 91 12.27 14.24 -13.38
N GLY A 92 11.37 15.18 -13.11
CA GLY A 92 10.11 15.36 -13.85
C GLY A 92 8.95 14.53 -13.33
N ALA A 93 9.14 13.64 -12.34
CA ALA A 93 8.04 13.06 -11.61
C ALA A 93 7.42 14.11 -10.68
N SER A 94 6.09 14.15 -10.63
CA SER A 94 5.39 15.16 -9.83
C SER A 94 5.34 14.74 -8.37
N ASN A 95 5.96 15.53 -7.50
CA ASN A 95 5.95 15.33 -6.04
C ASN A 95 4.52 15.28 -5.44
N ARG A 96 3.49 15.74 -6.16
CA ARG A 96 2.07 15.58 -5.77
C ARG A 96 1.56 14.14 -5.75
N LEU A 97 2.31 13.18 -6.29
CA LEU A 97 2.00 11.74 -6.23
C LEU A 97 2.65 11.03 -5.03
N ILE A 98 3.51 11.72 -4.28
CA ILE A 98 4.11 11.19 -3.04
C ILE A 98 3.01 11.10 -1.97
N ASN A 99 2.96 9.99 -1.24
CA ASN A 99 1.96 9.70 -0.21
C ASN A 99 0.50 9.76 -0.73
N VAL A 100 0.27 9.40 -2.00
CA VAL A 100 -1.07 9.40 -2.61
C VAL A 100 -2.06 8.49 -1.85
N GLU A 101 -1.56 7.47 -1.15
CA GLU A 101 -2.33 6.53 -0.34
C GLU A 101 -2.96 7.14 0.91
N ASP A 102 -2.45 8.28 1.37
CA ASP A 102 -2.96 8.99 2.55
C ASP A 102 -4.08 9.98 2.18
N LEU A 103 -4.28 10.25 0.89
CA LEU A 103 -5.31 11.14 0.39
C LEU A 103 -6.71 10.52 0.56
N THR A 104 -7.68 11.37 0.81
CA THR A 104 -9.09 10.97 0.77
C THR A 104 -9.52 10.60 -0.64
N GLU A 105 -10.60 9.81 -0.76
CA GLU A 105 -11.10 9.38 -2.07
C GLU A 105 -11.46 10.56 -3.00
N GLU A 106 -11.99 11.65 -2.43
CA GLU A 106 -12.30 12.87 -3.21
C GLU A 106 -11.02 13.58 -3.67
N GLU A 107 -9.98 13.66 -2.83
CA GLU A 107 -8.68 14.23 -3.21
C GLU A 107 -8.00 13.40 -4.31
N VAL A 108 -8.05 12.07 -4.21
CA VAL A 108 -7.56 11.16 -5.25
C VAL A 108 -8.32 11.39 -6.56
N ARG A 109 -9.64 11.57 -6.52
CA ARG A 109 -10.45 11.84 -7.71
C ARG A 109 -10.09 13.17 -8.36
N VAL A 110 -9.94 14.24 -7.59
CA VAL A 110 -9.51 15.56 -8.09
C VAL A 110 -8.12 15.47 -8.71
N LEU A 111 -7.19 14.75 -8.07
CA LEU A 111 -5.85 14.53 -8.61
C LEU A 111 -5.90 13.75 -9.93
N HIS A 112 -6.71 12.70 -10.01
CA HIS A 112 -6.92 11.90 -11.21
C HIS A 112 -7.50 12.73 -12.36
N GLU A 113 -8.53 13.56 -12.10
CA GLU A 113 -9.09 14.47 -13.10
C GLU A 113 -8.06 15.49 -13.61
N HIS A 114 -7.22 16.02 -12.71
CA HIS A 114 -6.16 16.96 -13.09
C HIS A 114 -5.13 16.31 -14.02
N TYR A 115 -4.62 15.12 -13.69
CA TYR A 115 -3.70 14.38 -14.57
C TYR A 115 -4.36 13.93 -15.87
N GLY A 116 -5.64 13.54 -15.82
CA GLY A 116 -6.41 13.20 -17.01
C GLY A 116 -6.45 14.36 -18.01
N LYS A 117 -6.70 15.58 -17.53
CA LYS A 117 -6.66 16.80 -18.35
C LYS A 117 -5.27 17.10 -18.90
N LEU A 118 -4.21 16.91 -18.10
CA LEU A 118 -2.82 17.11 -18.55
C LEU A 118 -2.44 16.13 -19.66
N VAL A 119 -2.81 14.85 -19.55
CA VAL A 119 -2.59 13.85 -20.59
C VAL A 119 -3.37 14.19 -21.85
N GLU A 120 -4.61 14.66 -21.72
CA GLU A 120 -5.41 15.09 -22.86
C GLU A 120 -4.79 16.29 -23.59
N LEU A 121 -4.29 17.27 -22.84
CA LEU A 121 -3.54 18.40 -23.39
C LEU A 121 -2.26 17.94 -24.11
N ALA A 122 -1.46 17.08 -23.47
CA ALA A 122 -0.24 16.53 -24.06
C ALA A 122 -0.49 15.69 -25.32
N LYS A 123 -1.61 14.96 -25.39
CA LYS A 123 -2.02 14.23 -26.60
C LYS A 123 -2.39 15.17 -27.75
N ARG A 124 -3.06 16.29 -27.44
CA ARG A 124 -3.41 17.31 -28.44
C ARG A 124 -2.18 18.07 -28.94
N ASP A 125 -1.16 18.22 -28.09
CA ASP A 125 0.11 18.88 -28.40
C ASP A 125 1.12 17.93 -29.07
N THR A 126 0.73 17.26 -30.16
CA THR A 126 1.60 16.34 -30.94
C THR A 126 2.72 17.07 -31.70
N LYS A 127 3.37 18.05 -31.08
CA LYS A 127 4.63 18.63 -31.52
C LYS A 127 5.48 18.95 -30.29
N LEU A 128 6.72 18.49 -30.37
CA LEU A 128 7.90 18.86 -29.57
C LEU A 128 8.23 17.89 -28.42
N THR A 129 9.16 17.03 -28.76
CA THR A 129 10.00 16.17 -27.94
C THR A 129 10.82 16.93 -26.89
N VAL A 130 10.19 17.62 -25.94
CA VAL A 130 10.89 18.19 -24.77
C VAL A 130 10.06 17.96 -23.52
N SER A 131 10.56 17.06 -22.67
CA SER A 131 10.05 16.86 -21.30
C SER A 131 10.47 18.06 -20.47
N HIS A 132 9.56 19.01 -20.28
CA HIS A 132 9.72 20.04 -19.26
C HIS A 132 9.12 19.50 -17.95
N SER A 133 9.92 19.52 -16.88
CA SER A 133 9.42 19.22 -15.53
C SER A 133 8.35 20.26 -15.17
N ILE A 134 7.32 19.88 -14.42
CA ILE A 134 6.26 20.81 -13.97
C ILE A 134 6.86 22.02 -13.23
N GLU A 135 8.00 21.84 -12.57
CA GLU A 135 8.76 22.92 -11.92
C GLU A 135 9.31 23.98 -12.89
N ASP A 136 9.69 23.61 -14.12
CA ASP A 136 10.20 24.58 -15.11
C ASP A 136 9.07 25.51 -15.59
N ALA A 137 7.85 24.98 -15.72
CA ALA A 137 6.68 25.75 -16.13
C ALA A 137 6.21 26.73 -15.04
N GLU A 138 6.31 26.35 -13.76
CA GLU A 138 5.99 27.25 -12.64
C GLU A 138 7.08 28.30 -12.41
N GLN A 139 8.36 27.95 -12.55
CA GLN A 139 9.47 28.88 -12.41
C GLN A 139 9.45 29.96 -13.50
N ASP A 140 9.20 29.58 -14.76
CA ASP A 140 8.99 30.54 -15.85
C ASP A 140 7.80 31.48 -15.60
N HIS A 141 6.73 30.97 -14.98
CA HIS A 141 5.56 31.79 -14.68
C HIS A 141 5.83 32.75 -13.51
N ALA A 142 6.54 32.29 -12.48
CA ALA A 142 6.97 33.09 -11.34
C ALA A 142 7.98 34.19 -11.77
N GLU A 143 8.92 33.87 -12.65
CA GLU A 143 9.86 34.84 -13.23
C GLU A 143 9.16 35.89 -14.10
N LYS A 144 8.18 35.49 -14.92
CA LYS A 144 7.34 36.42 -15.71
C LYS A 144 6.51 37.36 -14.81
N LEU A 145 6.01 36.86 -13.68
CA LEU A 145 5.27 37.67 -12.70
C LEU A 145 6.20 38.64 -11.94
N ALA A 146 7.41 38.19 -11.58
CA ALA A 146 8.44 39.03 -10.95
C ALA A 146 8.95 40.13 -11.91
N GLY A 147 9.11 39.83 -13.19
CA GLY A 147 9.49 40.78 -14.24
C GLY A 147 8.44 41.86 -14.48
N ARG A 148 7.14 41.49 -14.49
CA ARG A 148 6.03 42.46 -14.62
C ARG A 148 5.96 43.46 -13.46
N ARG A 149 6.36 43.06 -12.25
CA ARG A 149 6.38 43.95 -11.08
C ARG A 149 7.54 44.96 -11.11
N LYS A 150 8.65 44.64 -11.79
CA LYS A 150 9.80 45.55 -11.98
C LYS A 150 9.62 46.52 -13.15
N GLY A 151 8.76 46.21 -14.13
CA GLY A 151 8.50 47.05 -15.31
C GLY A 151 7.41 48.13 -15.13
N GLY A 152 6.63 48.10 -14.04
CA GLY A 152 5.50 49.01 -13.80
C GLY A 152 5.85 50.34 -13.11
N GLY A 153 7.14 50.65 -12.93
CA GLY A 153 7.62 51.80 -12.17
C GLY A 153 8.09 52.99 -13.01
N VAL A 154 7.39 53.34 -14.10
CA VAL A 154 7.64 54.61 -14.80
C VAL A 154 6.43 55.53 -14.60
N LYS A 155 6.63 56.55 -13.77
CA LYS A 155 5.77 57.72 -13.53
C LYS A 155 6.68 58.95 -13.70
N PRO A 156 6.15 60.18 -13.84
CA PRO A 156 5.28 60.75 -14.87
C PRO A 156 5.97 61.95 -15.58
N ALA A 157 5.34 62.51 -16.62
CA ALA A 157 5.43 63.94 -16.97
C ALA A 157 4.12 64.35 -17.65
#